data_AF-A0A6B2CTN5-F1
#
_entry.id   AF-A0A6B2CTN5-F1
#
_cell.length_a   1.000
_cell.length_b   1.000
_cell.length_c   1.000
_cell.angle_alpha   90.00
_cell.angle_beta   90.00
_cell.angle_gamma   90.00
#
_symmetry.space_group_name_H-M   'P 1'
#
loop_
_entity.id
_entity.type
_entity.pdbx_description
1 polymer ?
#
loop_
_entity_poly.entity_id
_entity_poly.type
_entity_poly.pdbx_seq_one_letter_code
_entity_poly.pdbx_strand_id
1 'polypeptide(L)'
;MSHLVLRQEGAVRFYAPDPEKYGSIYSAPVFYNPIMERNRSLSVLVLRSFGTGLTVCEPLSGSGVRGLRYAVESGSVGKLILNDVSKEAVAVIKKNLELNGVDADVYNEDANVLLHRLKGTCDVVDVDPFGSPAPFLHAAFRALREEGLLCATATDTAVLVGRYPRKCLRRYGSVVRKTPFYIELGLRNLLGYIARVAASEDFYIQPLLSYWERHYFRICVYSVKGARDADDVFRHIGHVMYHRKERRVAQFPSQHTSGPLWIGPLGDPLFIHRMSTFDRYSEFLQLLELEYSVHAPWFYRLPEFAVDGKSPTLREALAMLKEAGIYATATHMASDGIKTEEGYGEVRRVLAGAT
;
A
#
# COMPACT_ATOMS: atom_id res chain seq x y z
N MET A 1 6.73 29.55 15.08
CA MET A 1 6.39 28.92 13.78
C MET A 1 6.18 30.03 12.74
N SER A 2 7.21 30.43 12.00
CA SER A 2 7.16 31.68 11.21
C SER A 2 6.70 31.56 9.76
N HIS A 3 6.48 30.36 9.20
CA HIS A 3 6.16 30.20 7.76
C HIS A 3 5.15 29.08 7.49
N LEU A 4 3.94 29.21 8.03
CA LEU A 4 2.81 28.34 7.68
C LEU A 4 1.92 29.03 6.64
N VAL A 5 1.48 28.27 5.65
CA VAL A 5 0.51 28.72 4.63
C VAL A 5 -0.77 27.93 4.76
N LEU A 6 -1.91 28.60 4.57
CA LEU A 6 -3.21 27.95 4.51
C LEU A 6 -3.33 27.21 3.17
N ARG A 7 -3.69 25.94 3.23
CA ARG A 7 -3.90 25.07 2.07
C ARG A 7 -5.28 24.43 2.17
N GLN A 8 -5.73 23.90 1.04
CA GLN A 8 -6.94 23.10 0.94
C GLN A 8 -6.62 21.79 0.24
N GLU A 9 -7.09 20.68 0.81
CA GLU A 9 -7.04 19.35 0.20
C GLU A 9 -8.36 18.65 0.51
N GLY A 10 -9.05 18.15 -0.52
CA GLY A 10 -10.41 17.65 -0.34
C GLY A 10 -11.34 18.71 0.28
N ALA A 11 -12.05 18.33 1.35
CA ALA A 11 -12.98 19.19 2.06
C ALA A 11 -12.33 20.00 3.20
N VAL A 12 -11.06 19.73 3.53
CA VAL A 12 -10.39 20.34 4.69
C VAL A 12 -9.48 21.49 4.30
N ARG A 13 -9.44 22.51 5.16
CA ARG A 13 -8.45 23.60 5.09
C ARG A 13 -7.48 23.46 6.25
N PHE A 14 -6.19 23.60 6.01
CA PHE A 14 -5.18 23.35 7.03
C PHE A 14 -3.92 24.18 6.80
N TYR A 15 -3.23 24.49 7.88
CA TYR A 15 -1.90 25.08 7.84
C TYR A 15 -0.84 24.01 7.64
N ALA A 16 0.07 24.25 6.71
CA ALA A 16 1.27 23.46 6.50
C ALA A 16 2.47 24.38 6.22
N PRO A 17 3.71 23.93 6.43
CA PRO A 17 4.87 24.75 6.11
C PRO A 17 4.94 25.14 4.64
N ASP A 18 5.47 26.34 4.41
CA ASP A 18 5.73 26.85 3.08
C ASP A 18 7.02 26.22 2.50
N PRO A 19 6.93 25.32 1.50
CA PRO A 19 8.10 24.67 0.94
C PRO A 19 9.08 25.67 0.30
N GLU A 20 8.62 26.83 -0.18
CA GLU A 20 9.50 27.86 -0.77
C GLU A 20 10.42 28.49 0.29
N LYS A 21 9.96 28.56 1.55
CA LYS A 21 10.74 29.14 2.65
C LYS A 21 11.73 28.16 3.26
N TYR A 22 11.47 26.85 3.15
CA TYR A 22 12.34 25.80 3.71
C TYR A 22 13.22 25.11 2.66
N GLY A 23 13.06 25.43 1.37
CA GLY A 23 13.82 24.87 0.25
C GLY A 23 13.45 23.43 -0.12
N SER A 24 13.00 22.62 0.85
CA SER A 24 12.42 21.30 0.61
C SER A 24 11.39 20.92 1.67
N ILE A 25 10.49 20.01 1.34
CA ILE A 25 9.52 19.43 2.29
C ILE A 25 10.19 18.64 3.42
N TYR A 26 11.42 18.17 3.24
CA TYR A 26 12.18 17.42 4.25
C TYR A 26 12.91 18.33 5.23
N SER A 27 13.11 19.60 4.86
CA SER A 27 13.76 20.61 5.67
C SER A 27 12.75 21.37 6.55
N ALA A 28 11.46 21.21 6.30
CA ALA A 28 10.41 21.87 7.05
C ALA A 28 10.24 21.25 8.44
N PRO A 29 9.93 22.05 9.47
CA PRO A 29 9.77 21.56 10.85
C PRO A 29 8.51 20.68 11.03
N VAL A 30 7.56 20.77 10.10
CA VAL A 30 6.34 19.94 10.07
C VAL A 30 6.20 19.38 8.66
N PHE A 31 5.92 18.09 8.53
CA PHE A 31 5.85 17.48 7.22
C PHE A 31 4.49 17.66 6.55
N TYR A 32 4.53 18.00 5.27
CA TYR A 32 3.39 17.89 4.35
C TYR A 32 3.92 17.66 2.94
N ASN A 33 3.37 16.65 2.25
CA ASN A 33 3.67 16.39 0.86
C ASN A 33 2.37 16.41 0.02
N PRO A 34 2.20 17.38 -0.90
CA PRO A 34 1.02 17.46 -1.76
C PRO A 34 0.94 16.30 -2.77
N ILE A 35 2.05 15.64 -3.11
CA ILE A 35 2.05 14.46 -4.01
C ILE A 35 1.30 13.27 -3.38
N MET A 36 1.14 13.26 -2.06
CA MET A 36 0.43 12.21 -1.31
C MET A 36 -1.10 12.44 -1.24
N GLU A 37 -1.65 13.43 -1.95
CA GLU A 37 -3.10 13.73 -1.93
C GLU A 37 -3.93 12.51 -2.33
N ARG A 38 -3.60 11.84 -3.44
CA ARG A 38 -4.34 10.66 -3.90
C ARG A 38 -4.26 9.50 -2.89
N ASN A 39 -3.13 9.35 -2.19
CA ASN A 39 -3.00 8.37 -1.12
C ASN A 39 -4.02 8.65 0.01
N ARG A 40 -4.10 9.90 0.45
CA ARG A 40 -5.05 10.32 1.50
C ARG A 40 -6.49 10.18 1.04
N SER A 41 -6.80 10.55 -0.20
CA SER A 41 -8.14 10.40 -0.79
C SER A 41 -8.56 8.94 -0.87
N LEU A 42 -7.72 8.05 -1.41
CA LEU A 42 -8.00 6.61 -1.43
C LEU A 42 -8.16 6.04 -0.01
N SER A 43 -7.42 6.55 0.96
CA SER A 43 -7.53 6.09 2.34
C SER A 43 -8.83 6.54 3.02
N VAL A 44 -9.36 7.73 2.70
CA VAL A 44 -10.71 8.15 3.11
C VAL A 44 -11.74 7.13 2.60
N LEU A 45 -11.61 6.67 1.35
CA LEU A 45 -12.52 5.67 0.77
C LEU A 45 -12.38 4.30 1.42
N VAL A 46 -11.15 3.91 1.80
CA VAL A 46 -10.93 2.68 2.57
C VAL A 46 -11.72 2.74 3.87
N LEU A 47 -11.60 3.82 4.65
CA LEU A 47 -12.35 3.97 5.92
C LEU A 47 -13.86 3.96 5.69
N ARG A 48 -14.33 4.73 4.69
CA ARG A 48 -15.75 4.80 4.31
C ARG A 48 -16.33 3.44 3.92
N SER A 49 -15.51 2.61 3.27
CA SER A 49 -15.90 1.27 2.82
C SER A 49 -15.74 0.20 3.91
N PHE A 50 -14.93 0.47 4.93
CA PHE A 50 -14.60 -0.47 6.00
C PHE A 50 -15.71 -0.54 7.07
N GLY A 51 -16.17 0.60 7.57
CA GLY A 51 -17.19 0.64 8.62
C GLY A 51 -17.49 2.05 9.12
N THR A 52 -18.24 2.14 10.22
CA THR A 52 -18.61 3.42 10.88
C THR A 52 -18.37 3.34 12.38
N GLY A 53 -18.32 4.50 13.05
CA GLY A 53 -18.03 4.58 14.48
C GLY A 53 -16.59 4.18 14.86
N LEU A 54 -15.66 4.24 13.90
CA LEU A 54 -14.31 3.73 14.01
C LEU A 54 -13.45 4.59 14.95
N THR A 55 -12.66 3.94 15.80
CA THR A 55 -11.52 4.53 16.52
C THR A 55 -10.29 4.43 15.63
N VAL A 56 -9.88 5.57 15.08
CA VAL A 56 -8.79 5.67 14.10
C VAL A 56 -7.56 6.29 14.76
N CYS A 57 -6.43 5.60 14.68
CA CYS A 57 -5.14 6.08 15.18
C CYS A 57 -4.17 6.33 14.02
N GLU A 58 -3.65 7.55 13.97
CA GLU A 58 -2.56 7.96 13.09
C GLU A 58 -1.33 8.31 13.95
N PRO A 59 -0.40 7.36 14.18
CA PRO A 59 0.71 7.57 15.11
C PRO A 59 1.81 8.52 14.60
N LEU A 60 1.77 8.92 13.32
CA LEU A 60 2.81 9.68 12.62
C LEU A 60 2.16 10.79 11.76
N SER A 61 1.60 11.81 12.41
CA SER A 61 0.61 12.68 11.78
C SER A 61 1.15 13.83 10.93
N GLY A 62 2.39 14.27 11.12
CA GLY A 62 2.92 15.45 10.42
C GLY A 62 2.02 16.68 10.64
N SER A 63 1.42 17.21 9.58
CA SER A 63 0.45 18.32 9.69
C SER A 63 -0.93 17.93 10.23
N GLY A 64 -1.23 16.64 10.37
CA GLY A 64 -2.54 16.10 10.76
C GLY A 64 -3.55 16.02 9.61
N VAL A 65 -3.16 16.36 8.38
CA VAL A 65 -4.08 16.44 7.24
C VAL A 65 -4.80 15.12 6.94
N ARG A 66 -4.13 13.97 7.12
CA ARG A 66 -4.73 12.66 6.85
C ARG A 66 -5.85 12.37 7.84
N GLY A 67 -5.57 12.46 9.14
CA GLY A 67 -6.57 12.31 10.20
C GLY A 67 -7.73 13.29 10.09
N LEU A 68 -7.46 14.55 9.74
CA LEU A 68 -8.50 15.56 9.47
C LEU A 68 -9.43 15.13 8.34
N ARG A 69 -8.87 14.68 7.22
CA ARG A 69 -9.66 14.19 6.09
C ARG A 69 -10.45 12.95 6.47
N TYR A 70 -9.90 12.05 7.30
CA TYR A 70 -10.68 10.92 7.83
C TYR A 70 -11.89 11.38 8.62
N ALA A 71 -11.73 12.31 9.55
CA ALA A 71 -12.84 12.81 10.36
C ALA A 71 -13.91 13.54 9.53
N VAL A 72 -13.50 14.36 8.56
CA VAL A 72 -14.41 15.23 7.80
C VAL A 72 -15.08 14.51 6.62
N GLU A 73 -14.35 13.64 5.91
CA GLU A 73 -14.78 13.15 4.59
C GLU A 73 -15.28 11.71 4.60
N SER A 74 -14.85 10.88 5.55
CA SER A 74 -15.19 9.44 5.51
C SER A 74 -16.61 9.14 5.98
N GLY A 75 -17.14 9.93 6.92
CA GLY A 75 -18.37 9.57 7.66
C GLY A 75 -18.22 8.35 8.59
N SER A 76 -16.99 7.87 8.77
CA SER A 76 -16.70 6.61 9.47
C SER A 76 -16.08 6.79 10.85
N VAL A 77 -15.44 7.92 11.11
CA VAL A 77 -14.67 8.13 12.34
C VAL A 77 -15.61 8.46 13.50
N GLY A 78 -15.63 7.60 14.52
CA GLY A 78 -16.27 7.88 15.82
C GLY A 78 -15.29 8.49 16.83
N LYS A 79 -14.01 8.11 16.77
CA LYS A 79 -12.95 8.66 17.60
C LYS A 79 -11.66 8.80 16.80
N LEU A 80 -11.04 9.98 16.84
CA LEU A 80 -9.76 10.25 16.17
C LEU A 80 -8.63 10.38 17.20
N ILE A 81 -7.52 9.68 16.95
CA ILE A 81 -6.29 9.75 17.73
C ILE A 81 -5.14 10.13 16.80
N LEU A 82 -4.49 11.26 17.08
CA LEU A 82 -3.37 11.79 16.31
C LEU A 82 -2.13 11.90 17.17
N ASN A 83 -0.96 11.68 16.57
CA ASN A 83 0.31 11.78 17.27
C ASN A 83 1.44 12.20 16.36
N ASP A 84 2.36 12.96 16.91
CA ASP A 84 3.66 13.16 16.30
C ASP A 84 4.74 13.35 17.37
N VAL A 85 5.95 12.92 17.09
CA VAL A 85 7.09 13.09 18.01
C VAL A 85 7.53 14.56 18.08
N SER A 86 7.30 15.34 17.02
CA SER A 86 7.60 16.78 16.99
C SER A 86 6.53 17.59 17.73
N LYS A 87 6.99 18.41 18.69
CA LYS A 87 6.15 19.38 19.39
C LYS A 87 5.54 20.40 18.44
N GLU A 88 6.29 20.79 17.41
CA GLU A 88 5.85 21.69 16.35
C GLU A 88 4.73 21.06 15.52
N ALA A 89 4.88 19.79 15.12
CA ALA A 89 3.83 19.07 14.42
C ALA A 89 2.55 18.99 15.25
N VAL A 90 2.65 18.66 16.55
CA VAL A 90 1.50 18.61 17.46
C VAL A 90 0.78 19.96 17.61
N ALA A 91 1.53 21.06 17.70
CA ALA A 91 0.92 22.39 17.74
C ALA A 91 0.22 22.75 16.41
N VAL A 92 0.76 22.33 15.26
CA VAL A 92 0.08 22.48 13.95
C VAL A 92 -1.18 21.60 13.86
N ILE A 93 -1.11 20.35 14.33
CA ILE A 93 -2.26 19.43 14.36
C ILE A 93 -3.41 20.07 15.15
N LYS A 94 -3.16 20.55 16.36
CA LYS A 94 -4.18 21.21 17.21
C LYS A 94 -4.80 22.42 16.52
N LYS A 95 -3.99 23.27 15.90
CA LYS A 95 -4.46 24.43 15.14
C LYS A 95 -5.34 24.02 13.96
N ASN A 96 -4.99 22.94 13.27
CA ASN A 96 -5.75 22.46 12.11
C ASN A 96 -7.05 21.76 12.52
N LEU A 97 -7.07 21.07 13.66
CA LEU A 97 -8.30 20.52 14.26
C LEU A 97 -9.28 21.63 14.61
N GLU A 98 -8.82 22.67 15.30
CA GLU A 98 -9.63 23.85 15.64
C GLU A 98 -10.21 24.53 14.39
N LEU A 99 -9.39 24.72 13.36
CA LEU A 99 -9.82 25.35 12.10
C LEU A 99 -10.96 24.60 11.39
N ASN A 100 -11.05 23.28 11.57
CA ASN A 100 -12.09 22.45 10.95
C ASN A 100 -13.18 22.00 11.94
N GLY A 101 -13.13 22.44 13.21
CA GLY A 101 -14.08 22.03 14.24
C GLY A 101 -14.07 20.51 14.51
N VAL A 102 -12.92 19.86 14.37
CA VAL A 102 -12.76 18.41 14.58
C VAL A 102 -12.20 18.15 15.97
N ASP A 103 -12.84 17.27 16.72
CA ASP A 103 -12.34 16.78 18.01
C ASP A 103 -11.44 15.56 17.83
N ALA A 104 -10.34 15.50 18.59
CA ALA A 104 -9.38 14.40 18.55
C ALA A 104 -8.49 14.34 19.79
N ASP A 105 -8.10 13.12 20.17
CA ASP A 105 -7.04 12.92 21.16
C ASP A 105 -5.68 13.15 20.49
N VAL A 106 -4.97 14.20 20.88
CA VAL A 106 -3.66 14.55 20.30
C VAL A 106 -2.53 14.30 21.29
N TYR A 107 -1.58 13.47 20.90
CA TYR A 107 -0.41 13.10 21.71
C TYR A 107 0.90 13.62 21.10
N ASN A 108 1.92 13.79 21.96
CA ASN A 108 3.29 14.12 21.57
C ASN A 108 4.25 13.05 22.09
N GLU A 109 4.22 11.87 21.47
CA GLU A 109 4.96 10.70 21.92
C GLU A 109 5.69 10.04 20.75
N ASP A 110 6.67 9.18 21.07
CA ASP A 110 7.15 8.21 20.10
C ASP A 110 5.98 7.29 19.67
N ALA A 111 5.90 7.02 18.38
CA ALA A 111 4.81 6.23 17.79
C ALA A 111 4.66 4.84 18.45
N ASN A 112 5.75 4.14 18.76
CA ASN A 112 5.67 2.82 19.39
C ASN A 112 5.16 2.90 20.84
N VAL A 113 5.54 3.95 21.58
CA VAL A 113 5.08 4.19 22.95
C VAL A 113 3.56 4.39 22.95
N LEU A 114 3.06 5.27 22.08
CA LEU A 114 1.63 5.51 21.95
C LEU A 114 0.88 4.22 21.57
N LEU A 115 1.33 3.53 20.54
CA LEU A 115 0.69 2.32 20.04
C LEU A 115 0.63 1.22 21.11
N HIS A 116 1.67 1.08 21.95
CA HIS A 116 1.64 0.16 23.09
C HIS A 116 0.64 0.57 24.17
N ARG A 117 0.47 1.88 24.43
CA ARG A 117 -0.55 2.38 25.35
C ARG A 117 -1.97 2.11 24.84
N LEU A 118 -2.16 2.13 23.52
CA LEU A 118 -3.44 1.91 22.84
C LEU A 118 -3.77 0.43 22.59
N LYS A 119 -3.12 -0.50 23.30
CA LYS A 119 -3.28 -1.95 23.10
C LYS A 119 -4.76 -2.37 23.04
N GLY A 120 -5.18 -2.96 21.91
CA GLY A 120 -6.53 -3.47 21.72
C GLY A 120 -7.64 -2.42 21.63
N THR A 121 -7.31 -1.14 21.39
CA THR A 121 -8.29 -0.04 21.42
C THR A 121 -8.67 0.48 20.04
N CYS A 122 -7.82 0.35 19.03
CA CYS A 122 -8.03 0.96 17.72
C CYS A 122 -8.76 0.01 16.76
N ASP A 123 -9.77 0.52 16.06
CA ASP A 123 -10.33 -0.16 14.87
C ASP A 123 -9.37 -0.06 13.69
N VAL A 124 -8.74 1.10 13.55
CA VAL A 124 -7.86 1.41 12.43
C VAL A 124 -6.55 1.99 12.95
N VAL A 125 -5.42 1.47 12.44
CA VAL A 125 -4.10 2.07 12.66
C VAL A 125 -3.48 2.37 11.31
N ASP A 126 -3.08 3.62 11.08
CA ASP A 126 -2.49 4.07 9.82
C ASP A 126 -1.02 4.49 9.97
N VAL A 127 -0.12 3.59 9.60
CA VAL A 127 1.33 3.76 9.68
C VAL A 127 1.87 4.38 8.39
N ASP A 128 2.08 5.70 8.40
CA ASP A 128 2.56 6.47 7.24
C ASP A 128 3.89 7.22 7.51
N PRO A 129 5.01 6.51 7.73
CA PRO A 129 6.29 7.13 8.05
C PRO A 129 7.05 7.62 6.81
N PHE A 130 8.11 8.37 7.10
CA PHE A 130 9.24 8.49 6.19
C PHE A 130 10.01 7.19 6.05
N GLY A 131 10.17 6.72 4.82
CA GLY A 131 10.87 5.49 4.51
C GLY A 131 10.01 4.25 4.76
N SER A 132 10.33 3.51 5.82
CA SER A 132 9.80 2.15 6.04
C SER A 132 8.80 2.09 7.19
N PRO A 133 7.65 1.41 7.04
CA PRO A 133 6.71 1.16 8.13
C PRO A 133 7.17 0.08 9.11
N ALA A 134 8.17 -0.72 8.72
CA ALA A 134 8.63 -1.87 9.48
C ALA A 134 8.92 -1.64 10.98
N PRO A 135 9.51 -0.50 11.40
CA PRO A 135 9.78 -0.24 12.82
C PRO A 135 8.54 -0.11 13.72
N PHE A 136 7.35 0.06 13.14
CA PHE A 136 6.12 0.37 13.90
C PHE A 136 5.09 -0.75 13.86
N LEU A 137 5.26 -1.74 12.96
CA LEU A 137 4.21 -2.71 12.67
C LEU A 137 3.84 -3.61 13.86
N HIS A 138 4.83 -4.07 14.64
CA HIS A 138 4.54 -4.87 15.85
C HIS A 138 3.65 -4.10 16.83
N ALA A 139 3.98 -2.84 17.10
CA ALA A 139 3.18 -1.99 17.97
C ALA A 139 1.80 -1.69 17.36
N ALA A 140 1.72 -1.49 16.05
CA ALA A 140 0.48 -1.24 15.34
C ALA A 140 -0.50 -2.42 15.45
N PHE A 141 -0.03 -3.66 15.24
CA PHE A 141 -0.87 -4.84 15.43
C PHE A 141 -1.36 -5.00 16.88
N ARG A 142 -0.51 -4.69 17.87
CA ARG A 142 -0.92 -4.72 19.28
C ARG A 142 -1.98 -3.67 19.62
N ALA A 143 -1.94 -2.50 18.97
CA ALA A 143 -2.91 -1.43 19.16
C ALA A 143 -4.29 -1.77 18.58
N LEU A 144 -4.34 -2.62 17.55
CA LEU A 144 -5.59 -3.05 16.92
C LEU A 144 -6.43 -3.91 17.85
N ARG A 145 -7.74 -3.67 17.81
CA ARG A 145 -8.75 -4.59 18.32
C ARG A 145 -8.92 -5.79 17.37
N GLU A 146 -9.73 -6.75 17.79
CA GLU A 146 -10.15 -7.86 16.93
C GLU A 146 -10.90 -7.33 15.71
N GLU A 147 -10.68 -7.92 14.53
CA GLU A 147 -11.28 -7.49 13.26
C GLU A 147 -10.91 -6.05 12.83
N GLY A 148 -9.68 -5.62 13.16
CA GLY A 148 -9.18 -4.28 12.85
C GLY A 148 -8.60 -4.11 11.44
N LEU A 149 -8.36 -2.86 11.05
CA LEU A 149 -7.73 -2.46 9.79
C LEU A 149 -6.34 -1.87 10.04
N LEU A 150 -5.30 -2.49 9.48
CA LEU A 150 -3.97 -1.90 9.41
C LEU A 150 -3.73 -1.29 8.04
N CYS A 151 -3.41 0.00 8.01
CA CYS A 151 -2.91 0.68 6.82
C CYS A 151 -1.41 0.96 6.99
N ALA A 152 -0.62 0.71 5.95
CA ALA A 152 0.81 0.95 5.94
C ALA A 152 1.26 1.57 4.62
N THR A 153 2.03 2.66 4.70
CA THR A 153 2.73 3.25 3.56
C THR A 153 4.23 3.00 3.67
N ALA A 154 4.87 2.63 2.56
CA ALA A 154 6.32 2.60 2.45
C ALA A 154 6.79 3.51 1.31
N THR A 155 7.70 4.43 1.61
CA THR A 155 8.35 5.32 0.63
C THR A 155 9.76 4.87 0.29
N ASP A 156 10.32 3.88 0.99
CA ASP A 156 11.62 3.26 0.68
C ASP A 156 11.54 2.21 -0.45
N THR A 157 10.75 2.50 -1.50
CA THR A 157 10.47 1.61 -2.64
C THR A 157 11.73 1.01 -3.27
N ALA A 158 12.82 1.77 -3.37
CA ALA A 158 14.11 1.29 -3.89
C ALA A 158 14.67 0.09 -3.09
N VAL A 159 14.43 0.04 -1.78
CA VAL A 159 14.81 -1.09 -0.92
C VAL A 159 13.92 -2.29 -1.25
N LEU A 160 12.60 -2.08 -1.26
CA LEU A 160 11.59 -3.12 -1.46
C LEU A 160 11.69 -3.82 -2.82
N VAL A 161 12.07 -3.09 -3.88
CA VAL A 161 12.29 -3.65 -5.22
C VAL A 161 13.68 -4.25 -5.42
N GLY A 162 14.50 -4.32 -4.36
CA GLY A 162 15.80 -5.00 -4.41
C GLY A 162 16.98 -4.19 -4.95
N ARG A 163 16.86 -2.86 -5.13
CA ARG A 163 18.03 -2.01 -5.54
C ARG A 163 19.12 -2.02 -4.48
N TYR A 164 18.74 -2.12 -3.20
CA TYR A 164 19.65 -2.19 -2.06
C TYR A 164 19.50 -3.54 -1.33
N PRO A 165 20.05 -4.65 -1.88
CA PRO A 165 19.71 -6.01 -1.45
C PRO A 165 20.05 -6.28 0.02
N ARG A 166 21.21 -5.81 0.51
CA ARG A 166 21.57 -5.95 1.93
C ARG A 166 20.62 -5.19 2.86
N LYS A 167 20.12 -4.02 2.43
CA LYS A 167 19.15 -3.25 3.22
C LYS A 167 17.77 -3.90 3.17
N CYS A 168 17.37 -4.45 2.02
CA CYS A 168 16.15 -5.24 1.85
C CYS A 168 16.14 -6.44 2.80
N LEU A 169 17.23 -7.23 2.80
CA LEU A 169 17.36 -8.38 3.70
C LEU A 169 17.30 -7.98 5.17
N ARG A 170 18.02 -6.92 5.58
CA ARG A 170 17.98 -6.45 6.98
C ARG A 170 16.63 -5.90 7.41
N ARG A 171 15.92 -5.19 6.52
CA ARG A 171 14.70 -4.47 6.87
C ARG A 171 13.45 -5.34 6.76
N TYR A 172 13.39 -6.13 5.69
CA TYR A 172 12.20 -6.89 5.31
C TYR A 172 12.45 -8.40 5.34
N GLY A 173 13.66 -8.88 5.66
CA GLY A 173 13.94 -10.31 5.77
C GLY A 173 13.71 -11.06 4.46
N SER A 174 13.93 -10.42 3.31
CA SER A 174 13.70 -10.98 1.97
C SER A 174 14.83 -10.63 1.00
N VAL A 175 15.06 -11.52 0.05
CA VAL A 175 15.97 -11.30 -1.08
C VAL A 175 15.13 -11.04 -2.32
N VAL A 176 15.25 -9.85 -2.91
CA VAL A 176 14.52 -9.49 -4.14
C VAL A 176 15.52 -9.35 -5.29
N ARG A 177 15.26 -10.06 -6.39
CA ARG A 177 16.08 -10.03 -7.59
C ARG A 177 15.48 -9.10 -8.64
N LYS A 178 16.31 -8.64 -9.57
CA LYS A 178 15.86 -7.82 -10.70
C LYS A 178 14.97 -8.66 -11.63
N THR A 179 13.74 -8.21 -11.85
CA THR A 179 12.79 -8.80 -12.80
C THR A 179 12.09 -7.70 -13.61
N PRO A 180 11.45 -8.02 -14.74
CA PRO A 180 10.61 -7.06 -15.47
C PRO A 180 9.42 -6.53 -14.66
N PHE A 181 8.96 -7.33 -13.69
CA PHE A 181 7.80 -7.06 -12.82
C PHE A 181 8.24 -6.66 -11.39
N TYR A 182 9.36 -5.96 -11.27
CA TYR A 182 9.97 -5.63 -9.98
C TYR A 182 9.07 -4.80 -9.05
N ILE A 183 8.13 -4.02 -9.60
CA ILE A 183 7.17 -3.22 -8.82
C ILE A 183 6.23 -4.15 -8.05
N GLU A 184 5.72 -5.21 -8.69
CA GLU A 184 4.88 -6.21 -8.03
C GLU A 184 5.67 -6.99 -6.97
N LEU A 185 6.92 -7.35 -7.27
CA LEU A 185 7.80 -7.96 -6.27
C LEU A 185 8.00 -7.05 -5.05
N GLY A 186 8.12 -5.73 -5.24
CA GLY A 186 8.21 -4.77 -4.16
C GLY A 186 6.95 -4.71 -3.29
N LEU A 187 5.77 -4.68 -3.91
CA LEU A 187 4.49 -4.76 -3.19
C LEU A 187 4.36 -6.05 -2.39
N ARG A 188 4.62 -7.19 -3.03
CA ARG A 188 4.57 -8.52 -2.42
C ARG A 188 5.61 -8.71 -1.32
N ASN A 189 6.74 -8.04 -1.44
CA ASN A 189 7.78 -8.01 -0.40
C ASN A 189 7.28 -7.28 0.86
N LEU A 190 6.72 -6.08 0.70
CA LEU A 190 6.15 -5.33 1.82
C LEU A 190 5.01 -6.12 2.47
N LEU A 191 4.07 -6.63 1.66
CA LEU A 191 2.93 -7.39 2.15
C LEU A 191 3.39 -8.67 2.88
N GLY A 192 4.36 -9.40 2.33
CA GLY A 192 4.92 -10.60 2.95
C GLY A 192 5.69 -10.31 4.24
N TYR A 193 6.21 -9.10 4.40
CA TYR A 193 6.75 -8.65 5.69
C TYR A 193 5.64 -8.32 6.69
N ILE A 194 4.61 -7.55 6.29
CA ILE A 194 3.44 -7.24 7.12
C ILE A 194 2.80 -8.54 7.62
N ALA A 195 2.59 -9.51 6.72
CA ALA A 195 2.07 -10.84 7.01
C ALA A 195 2.84 -11.57 8.11
N ARG A 196 4.18 -11.63 8.01
CA ARG A 196 5.01 -12.31 9.02
C ARG A 196 5.01 -11.59 10.36
N VAL A 197 4.97 -10.25 10.36
CA VAL A 197 4.81 -9.48 11.60
C VAL A 197 3.45 -9.74 12.23
N ALA A 198 2.38 -9.74 11.43
CA ALA A 198 1.02 -10.05 11.90
C ALA A 198 0.96 -11.43 12.56
N ALA A 199 1.49 -12.46 11.88
CA ALA A 199 1.51 -13.82 12.38
C ALA A 199 2.27 -13.94 13.71
N SER A 200 3.38 -13.20 13.88
CA SER A 200 4.12 -13.17 15.15
C SER A 200 3.40 -12.47 16.31
N GLU A 201 2.33 -11.73 16.01
CA GLU A 201 1.45 -11.07 16.97
C GLU A 201 0.08 -11.78 17.08
N ASP A 202 -0.02 -13.03 16.59
CA ASP A 202 -1.22 -13.87 16.54
C ASP A 202 -2.36 -13.29 15.68
N PHE A 203 -2.03 -12.60 14.58
CA PHE A 203 -2.99 -12.10 13.60
C PHE A 203 -2.90 -12.82 12.26
N TYR A 204 -4.07 -13.19 11.74
CA TYR A 204 -4.28 -13.40 10.31
C TYR A 204 -4.50 -12.06 9.61
N ILE A 205 -4.06 -11.94 8.35
CA ILE A 205 -4.35 -10.77 7.52
C ILE A 205 -4.98 -11.14 6.19
N GLN A 206 -5.96 -10.34 5.78
CA GLN A 206 -6.52 -10.34 4.44
C GLN A 206 -6.25 -8.99 3.77
N PRO A 207 -5.48 -8.95 2.67
CA PRO A 207 -5.28 -7.73 1.91
C PRO A 207 -6.62 -7.23 1.34
N LEU A 208 -6.96 -5.98 1.64
CA LEU A 208 -8.12 -5.31 1.04
C LEU A 208 -7.71 -4.46 -0.16
N LEU A 209 -6.58 -3.75 -0.03
CA LEU A 209 -6.02 -2.88 -1.05
C LEU A 209 -4.49 -2.90 -0.96
N SER A 210 -3.80 -3.16 -2.06
CA SER A 210 -2.35 -2.97 -2.18
C SER A 210 -2.00 -2.37 -3.53
N TYR A 211 -1.38 -1.19 -3.54
CA TYR A 211 -1.03 -0.52 -4.79
C TYR A 211 0.28 0.26 -4.69
N TRP A 212 0.87 0.46 -5.85
CA TRP A 212 2.03 1.33 -6.05
C TRP A 212 1.61 2.60 -6.75
N GLU A 213 2.18 3.72 -6.32
CA GLU A 213 2.12 4.94 -7.10
C GLU A 213 3.43 5.71 -6.98
N ARG A 214 4.13 5.81 -8.10
CA ARG A 214 5.38 6.57 -8.25
C ARG A 214 6.44 6.21 -7.21
N HIS A 215 6.37 6.84 -6.04
CA HIS A 215 7.40 6.80 -5.00
C HIS A 215 6.98 6.02 -3.75
N TYR A 216 5.76 5.49 -3.69
CA TYR A 216 5.29 4.79 -2.50
C TYR A 216 4.53 3.51 -2.83
N PHE A 217 4.53 2.59 -1.87
CA PHE A 217 3.63 1.46 -1.78
C PHE A 217 2.64 1.71 -0.65
N ARG A 218 1.37 1.38 -0.87
CA ARG A 218 0.30 1.49 0.11
C ARG A 218 -0.40 0.15 0.23
N ILE A 219 -0.59 -0.31 1.45
CA ILE A 219 -1.21 -1.58 1.78
C ILE A 219 -2.22 -1.35 2.91
N CYS A 220 -3.43 -1.86 2.74
CA CYS A 220 -4.48 -1.87 3.75
C CYS A 220 -4.93 -3.32 3.94
N VAL A 221 -4.82 -3.85 5.15
CA VAL A 221 -5.15 -5.24 5.47
C VAL A 221 -6.18 -5.31 6.60
N TYR A 222 -7.22 -6.09 6.37
CA TYR A 222 -8.11 -6.54 7.43
C TYR A 222 -7.37 -7.58 8.28
N SER A 223 -7.48 -7.48 9.60
CA SER A 223 -6.69 -8.24 10.55
C SER A 223 -7.60 -8.94 11.55
N VAL A 224 -7.51 -10.27 11.63
CA VAL A 224 -8.28 -11.09 12.58
C VAL A 224 -7.33 -11.69 13.59
N LYS A 225 -7.69 -11.63 14.87
CA LYS A 225 -6.84 -12.13 15.94
C LYS A 225 -7.17 -13.59 16.24
N GLY A 226 -6.18 -14.45 16.18
CA GLY A 226 -6.33 -15.88 16.45
C GLY A 226 -5.10 -16.67 16.02
N ALA A 227 -4.50 -17.43 16.93
CA ALA A 227 -3.28 -18.19 16.64
C ALA A 227 -3.48 -19.24 15.52
N ARG A 228 -4.65 -19.89 15.46
CA ARG A 228 -4.95 -20.86 14.39
C ARG A 228 -5.10 -20.18 13.03
N ASP A 229 -5.72 -19.00 13.00
CA ASP A 229 -5.89 -18.23 11.78
C ASP A 229 -4.55 -17.62 11.34
N ALA A 230 -3.68 -17.26 12.29
CA ALA A 230 -2.35 -16.73 12.02
C ALA A 230 -1.46 -17.71 11.25
N ASP A 231 -1.59 -19.03 11.49
CA ASP A 231 -0.86 -20.06 10.74
C ASP A 231 -1.23 -20.05 9.25
N ASP A 232 -2.47 -19.71 8.91
CA ASP A 232 -2.96 -19.69 7.53
C ASP A 232 -2.34 -18.58 6.68
N VAL A 233 -1.73 -17.56 7.32
CA VAL A 233 -0.92 -16.56 6.63
C VAL A 233 0.22 -17.21 5.83
N PHE A 234 0.83 -18.27 6.37
CA PHE A 234 1.99 -18.91 5.73
C PHE A 234 1.63 -19.70 4.46
N ARG A 235 0.35 -20.00 4.22
CA ARG A 235 -0.11 -20.54 2.92
C ARG A 235 0.10 -19.54 1.78
N HIS A 236 0.15 -18.26 2.10
CA HIS A 236 0.38 -17.16 1.17
C HIS A 236 1.81 -16.61 1.23
N ILE A 237 2.71 -17.25 1.97
CA ILE A 237 4.13 -16.90 1.99
C ILE A 237 4.90 -17.90 1.13
N GLY A 238 5.63 -17.37 0.15
CA GLY A 238 6.41 -18.21 -0.76
C GLY A 238 7.49 -17.44 -1.48
N HIS A 239 8.01 -18.04 -2.54
CA HIS A 239 9.07 -17.48 -3.35
C HIS A 239 8.61 -17.36 -4.80
N VAL A 240 9.07 -16.34 -5.51
CA VAL A 240 8.84 -16.19 -6.96
C VAL A 240 10.15 -16.48 -7.68
N MET A 241 10.18 -17.54 -8.48
CA MET A 241 11.31 -17.84 -9.36
C MET A 241 11.18 -17.08 -10.67
N TYR A 242 12.27 -16.48 -11.14
CA TYR A 242 12.38 -15.92 -12.48
C TYR A 242 13.69 -16.37 -13.13
N HIS A 243 13.58 -17.12 -14.22
CA HIS A 243 14.74 -17.58 -14.99
C HIS A 243 14.38 -17.75 -16.46
N ARG A 244 15.16 -17.15 -17.36
CA ARG A 244 14.96 -17.24 -18.83
C ARG A 244 13.50 -16.94 -19.26
N LYS A 245 12.92 -15.86 -18.69
CA LYS A 245 11.52 -15.43 -18.88
C LYS A 245 10.45 -16.34 -18.27
N GLU A 246 10.79 -17.55 -17.86
CA GLU A 246 9.90 -18.41 -17.09
C GLU A 246 9.72 -17.91 -15.67
N ARG A 247 8.49 -18.05 -15.17
CA ARG A 247 8.04 -17.58 -13.86
C ARG A 247 7.28 -18.71 -13.18
N ARG A 248 7.54 -18.94 -11.90
CA ARG A 248 6.76 -19.87 -11.08
C ARG A 248 6.79 -19.49 -9.63
N VAL A 249 5.74 -19.85 -8.91
CA VAL A 249 5.78 -19.91 -7.45
C VAL A 249 6.65 -21.09 -7.04
N ALA A 250 7.51 -20.88 -6.06
CA ALA A 250 8.34 -21.89 -5.44
C ALA A 250 8.13 -21.87 -3.93
N GLN A 251 8.07 -23.04 -3.32
CA GLN A 251 7.95 -23.15 -1.87
C GLN A 251 9.29 -22.81 -1.19
N PHE A 252 10.40 -23.30 -1.75
CA PHE A 252 11.73 -23.17 -1.17
C PHE A 252 12.61 -22.17 -1.93
N PRO A 253 13.55 -21.50 -1.22
CA PRO A 253 14.49 -20.59 -1.85
C PRO A 253 15.49 -21.34 -2.75
N SER A 254 15.91 -20.67 -3.82
CA SER A 254 17.01 -21.07 -4.72
C SER A 254 17.76 -19.84 -5.23
N GLN A 255 18.84 -20.03 -5.98
CA GLN A 255 19.59 -18.92 -6.59
C GLN A 255 18.78 -18.07 -7.59
N HIS A 256 17.61 -18.54 -8.03
CA HIS A 256 16.75 -17.85 -9.01
C HIS A 256 15.45 -17.30 -8.42
N THR A 257 15.25 -17.43 -7.11
CA THR A 257 14.02 -16.97 -6.45
C THR A 257 14.18 -15.62 -5.77
N SER A 258 13.09 -14.88 -5.70
CA SER A 258 12.91 -13.76 -4.78
C SER A 258 11.97 -14.17 -3.64
N GLY A 259 12.33 -13.85 -2.40
CA GLY A 259 11.47 -14.04 -1.22
C GLY A 259 12.19 -14.20 0.12
N PRO A 260 11.44 -14.58 1.17
CA PRO A 260 9.99 -14.85 1.15
C PRO A 260 9.15 -13.60 0.81
N LEU A 261 8.07 -13.79 0.05
CA LEU A 261 7.12 -12.77 -0.42
C LEU A 261 5.68 -13.23 -0.15
N TRP A 262 4.74 -12.29 -0.24
CA TRP A 262 3.32 -12.62 -0.38
C TRP A 262 3.00 -13.12 -1.79
N ILE A 263 2.54 -14.36 -1.90
CA ILE A 263 2.14 -15.01 -3.16
C ILE A 263 0.61 -15.10 -3.34
N GLY A 264 -0.17 -14.63 -2.38
CA GLY A 264 -1.64 -14.56 -2.45
C GLY A 264 -2.18 -13.34 -3.20
N PRO A 265 -3.51 -13.08 -3.10
CA PRO A 265 -4.17 -11.90 -3.68
C PRO A 265 -3.60 -10.57 -3.15
N LEU A 266 -3.53 -9.53 -3.98
CA LEU A 266 -3.04 -8.20 -3.55
C LEU A 266 -4.12 -7.33 -2.89
N GLY A 267 -5.38 -7.68 -3.07
CA GLY A 267 -6.53 -7.02 -2.45
C GLY A 267 -7.81 -7.80 -2.70
N ASP A 268 -8.92 -7.23 -2.26
CA ASP A 268 -10.26 -7.83 -2.38
C ASP A 268 -11.07 -7.08 -3.45
N PRO A 269 -11.38 -7.70 -4.61
CA PRO A 269 -12.17 -7.07 -5.67
C PRO A 269 -13.51 -6.51 -5.18
N LEU A 270 -14.19 -7.19 -4.25
CA LEU A 270 -15.49 -6.73 -3.74
C LEU A 270 -15.34 -5.47 -2.87
N PHE A 271 -14.25 -5.40 -2.10
CA PHE A 271 -13.93 -4.20 -1.32
C PHE A 271 -13.57 -3.03 -2.24
N ILE A 272 -12.79 -3.27 -3.29
CA ILE A 272 -12.45 -2.24 -4.28
C ILE A 272 -13.68 -1.76 -5.04
N HIS A 273 -14.59 -2.67 -5.42
CA HIS A 273 -15.86 -2.32 -6.03
C HIS A 273 -16.65 -1.36 -5.14
N ARG A 274 -16.79 -1.69 -3.84
CA ARG A 274 -17.44 -0.83 -2.84
C ARG A 274 -16.78 0.55 -2.75
N MET A 275 -15.44 0.63 -2.78
CA MET A 275 -14.75 1.91 -2.79
C MET A 275 -15.10 2.74 -4.04
N SER A 276 -15.22 2.09 -5.20
CA SER A 276 -15.45 2.77 -6.48
C SER A 276 -16.81 3.47 -6.56
N THR A 277 -17.80 3.06 -5.77
CA THR A 277 -19.15 3.65 -5.78
C THR A 277 -19.22 5.06 -5.16
N PHE A 278 -18.15 5.51 -4.49
CA PHE A 278 -18.15 6.75 -3.71
C PHE A 278 -17.32 7.88 -4.31
N ASP A 279 -16.61 7.66 -5.45
CA ASP A 279 -15.47 8.52 -5.76
C ASP A 279 -15.12 8.74 -7.23
N ARG A 280 -14.36 9.82 -7.47
CA ARG A 280 -13.83 10.25 -8.77
C ARG A 280 -12.63 9.43 -9.28
N TYR A 281 -11.97 8.63 -8.45
CA TYR A 281 -10.90 7.71 -8.86
C TYR A 281 -11.45 6.34 -9.29
N SER A 282 -12.73 6.27 -9.69
CA SER A 282 -13.41 5.05 -10.11
C SER A 282 -12.67 4.30 -11.21
N GLU A 283 -12.05 4.98 -12.18
CA GLU A 283 -11.25 4.33 -13.24
C GLU A 283 -10.04 3.58 -12.66
N PHE A 284 -9.32 4.18 -11.71
CA PHE A 284 -8.18 3.53 -11.05
C PHE A 284 -8.63 2.36 -10.18
N LEU A 285 -9.75 2.51 -9.46
CA LEU A 285 -10.31 1.45 -8.63
C LEU A 285 -10.83 0.28 -9.50
N GLN A 286 -11.50 0.55 -10.61
CA GLN A 286 -11.93 -0.48 -11.56
C GLN A 286 -10.75 -1.22 -12.18
N LEU A 287 -9.65 -0.52 -12.47
CA LEU A 287 -8.41 -1.17 -12.89
C LEU A 287 -7.89 -2.12 -11.81
N LEU A 288 -7.84 -1.70 -10.55
CA LEU A 288 -7.40 -2.56 -9.44
C LEU A 288 -8.35 -3.75 -9.21
N GLU A 289 -9.66 -3.55 -9.33
CA GLU A 289 -10.68 -4.61 -9.22
C GLU A 289 -10.42 -5.73 -10.24
N LEU A 290 -10.23 -5.35 -11.52
CA LEU A 290 -9.88 -6.29 -12.57
C LEU A 290 -8.51 -6.92 -12.33
N GLU A 291 -7.50 -6.12 -11.96
CA GLU A 291 -6.15 -6.60 -11.71
C GLU A 291 -6.07 -7.63 -10.57
N TYR A 292 -6.89 -7.48 -9.54
CA TYR A 292 -6.95 -8.41 -8.40
C TYR A 292 -7.68 -9.72 -8.72
N SER A 293 -8.47 -9.76 -9.80
CA SER A 293 -9.06 -11.01 -10.30
C SER A 293 -8.01 -11.97 -10.90
N VAL A 294 -6.79 -11.48 -11.18
CA VAL A 294 -5.65 -12.29 -11.61
C VAL A 294 -4.68 -12.52 -10.45
N HIS A 295 -4.60 -13.77 -10.02
CA HIS A 295 -3.87 -14.24 -8.86
C HIS A 295 -2.39 -14.49 -9.14
N ALA A 296 -2.00 -14.66 -10.40
CA ALA A 296 -0.59 -14.78 -10.81
C ALA A 296 0.29 -13.69 -10.13
N PRO A 297 1.39 -14.06 -9.45
CA PRO A 297 2.17 -13.13 -8.65
C PRO A 297 3.23 -12.36 -9.45
N TRP A 298 2.85 -11.98 -10.66
CA TRP A 298 3.64 -11.23 -11.62
C TRP A 298 2.74 -10.65 -12.70
N PHE A 299 3.31 -9.70 -13.44
CA PHE A 299 2.80 -9.25 -14.72
C PHE A 299 3.86 -9.47 -15.81
N TYR A 300 3.44 -9.38 -17.06
CA TYR A 300 4.32 -9.35 -18.22
C TYR A 300 4.39 -7.95 -18.79
N ARG A 301 5.58 -7.55 -19.23
CA ARG A 301 5.81 -6.33 -20.02
C ARG A 301 5.70 -6.69 -21.49
N LEU A 302 4.94 -5.94 -22.28
CA LEU A 302 4.80 -6.19 -23.72
C LEU A 302 6.13 -6.32 -24.49
N PRO A 303 7.18 -5.51 -24.19
CA PRO A 303 8.50 -5.69 -24.80
C PRO A 303 9.14 -7.08 -24.60
N GLU A 304 8.68 -7.89 -23.63
CA GLU A 304 9.18 -9.26 -23.45
C GLU A 304 8.78 -10.21 -24.59
N PHE A 305 7.76 -9.83 -25.37
CA PHE A 305 7.19 -10.57 -26.49
C PHE A 305 7.50 -9.94 -27.85
N ALA A 306 8.36 -8.91 -27.89
CA ALA A 306 8.70 -8.24 -29.13
C ALA A 306 9.30 -9.21 -30.17
N VAL A 307 8.83 -9.12 -31.42
CA VAL A 307 9.40 -9.80 -32.58
C VAL A 307 9.97 -8.72 -33.49
N ASP A 308 11.22 -8.87 -33.92
CA ASP A 308 11.97 -7.88 -34.71
C ASP A 308 11.93 -6.45 -34.13
N GLY A 309 11.90 -6.34 -32.79
CA GLY A 309 11.88 -5.07 -32.06
C GLY A 309 10.53 -4.38 -32.01
N LYS A 310 9.46 -4.98 -32.54
CA LYS A 310 8.09 -4.47 -32.49
C LYS A 310 7.27 -5.22 -31.46
N SER A 311 6.47 -4.50 -30.68
CA SER A 311 5.51 -5.05 -29.72
C SER A 311 4.13 -4.49 -30.02
N PRO A 312 3.05 -5.27 -29.83
CA PRO A 312 1.70 -4.73 -29.91
C PRO A 312 1.49 -3.65 -28.84
N THR A 313 0.57 -2.73 -29.11
CA THR A 313 0.05 -1.83 -28.08
C THR A 313 -0.71 -2.62 -27.02
N LEU A 314 -0.90 -2.03 -25.83
CA LEU A 314 -1.66 -2.68 -24.75
C LEU A 314 -3.08 -3.08 -25.19
N ARG A 315 -3.73 -2.22 -25.97
CA ARG A 315 -5.08 -2.47 -26.50
C ARG A 315 -5.10 -3.66 -27.45
N GLU A 316 -4.14 -3.74 -28.38
CA GLU A 316 -4.01 -4.86 -29.32
C GLU A 316 -3.71 -6.16 -28.58
N ALA A 317 -2.76 -6.14 -27.64
CA ALA A 317 -2.40 -7.31 -26.86
C ALA A 317 -3.60 -7.89 -26.08
N LEU A 318 -4.37 -7.04 -25.40
CA LEU A 318 -5.57 -7.46 -24.67
C LEU A 318 -6.66 -8.00 -25.61
N ALA A 319 -6.82 -7.42 -26.79
CA ALA A 319 -7.77 -7.91 -27.79
C ALA A 319 -7.37 -9.30 -28.32
N MET A 320 -6.10 -9.48 -28.68
CA MET A 320 -5.58 -10.75 -29.17
C MET A 320 -5.69 -11.87 -28.13
N LEU A 321 -5.34 -11.58 -26.87
CA LEU A 321 -5.45 -12.56 -25.78
C LEU A 321 -6.92 -12.95 -25.58
N LYS A 322 -7.84 -11.98 -25.61
CA LYS A 322 -9.27 -12.25 -25.54
C LYS A 322 -9.78 -13.11 -26.70
N GLU A 323 -9.36 -12.83 -27.93
CA GLU A 323 -9.70 -13.64 -29.12
C GLU A 323 -9.17 -15.08 -29.02
N ALA A 324 -8.01 -15.26 -28.39
CA ALA A 324 -7.44 -16.57 -28.08
C ALA A 324 -8.08 -17.26 -26.86
N GLY A 325 -9.09 -16.66 -26.21
CA GLY A 325 -9.74 -17.19 -25.01
C GLY A 325 -8.94 -17.04 -23.71
N ILE A 326 -7.86 -16.26 -23.73
CA ILE A 326 -7.02 -15.98 -22.57
C ILE A 326 -7.54 -14.73 -21.87
N TYR A 327 -7.95 -14.89 -20.62
CA TYR A 327 -8.28 -13.74 -19.77
C TYR A 327 -7.01 -12.99 -19.37
N ALA A 328 -6.99 -11.69 -19.65
CA ALA A 328 -5.89 -10.81 -19.27
C ALA A 328 -6.41 -9.40 -18.96
N THR A 329 -5.71 -8.71 -18.05
CA THR A 329 -6.01 -7.34 -17.65
C THR A 329 -4.79 -6.45 -17.82
N ALA A 330 -5.00 -5.14 -17.93
CA ALA A 330 -3.93 -4.19 -17.68
C ALA A 330 -3.50 -4.23 -16.20
N THR A 331 -2.36 -3.63 -15.88
CA THR A 331 -1.93 -3.42 -14.49
C THR A 331 -1.57 -1.97 -14.23
N HIS A 332 -1.89 -1.48 -13.03
CA HIS A 332 -1.46 -0.14 -12.60
C HIS A 332 0.06 0.01 -12.47
N MET A 333 0.79 -1.10 -12.40
CA MET A 333 2.23 -1.13 -12.14
C MET A 333 3.07 -0.83 -13.39
N ALA A 334 2.50 -0.94 -14.59
CA ALA A 334 3.19 -0.63 -15.84
C ALA A 334 2.20 -0.28 -16.95
N SER A 335 2.46 0.81 -17.67
CA SER A 335 1.62 1.26 -18.80
C SER A 335 1.56 0.29 -19.97
N ASP A 336 2.55 -0.58 -20.08
CA ASP A 336 2.72 -1.67 -21.05
C ASP A 336 2.69 -3.04 -20.36
N GLY A 337 2.03 -3.12 -19.20
CA GLY A 337 1.93 -4.32 -18.40
C GLY A 337 0.60 -5.05 -18.60
N ILE A 338 0.65 -6.38 -18.65
CA ILE A 338 -0.52 -7.25 -18.62
C ILE A 338 -0.43 -8.28 -17.49
N LYS A 339 -1.56 -8.58 -16.83
CA LYS A 339 -1.71 -9.71 -15.91
C LYS A 339 -2.58 -10.77 -16.56
N THR A 340 -2.19 -12.04 -16.40
CA THR A 340 -2.95 -13.22 -16.79
C THR A 340 -2.47 -14.42 -15.96
N GLU A 341 -3.31 -15.44 -15.81
CA GLU A 341 -2.93 -16.72 -15.20
C GLU A 341 -1.99 -17.53 -16.10
N GLU A 342 -1.95 -17.20 -17.41
CA GLU A 342 -1.21 -17.98 -18.38
C GLU A 342 0.31 -17.83 -18.27
N GLY A 343 1.00 -18.93 -18.58
CA GLY A 343 2.46 -19.01 -18.60
C GLY A 343 3.08 -18.23 -19.76
N TYR A 344 4.37 -17.92 -19.65
CA TYR A 344 5.09 -17.12 -20.64
C TYR A 344 4.98 -17.69 -22.07
N GLY A 345 5.07 -19.02 -22.20
CA GLY A 345 5.00 -19.70 -23.50
C GLY A 345 3.65 -19.55 -24.21
N GLU A 346 2.55 -19.60 -23.46
CA GLU A 346 1.18 -19.42 -23.97
C GLU A 346 0.98 -17.98 -24.45
N VAL A 347 1.27 -17.00 -23.58
CA VAL A 347 1.16 -15.58 -23.88
C VAL A 347 2.03 -15.21 -25.08
N ARG A 348 3.26 -15.76 -25.14
CA ARG A 348 4.16 -15.54 -26.28
C ARG A 348 3.59 -16.11 -27.57
N ARG A 349 2.95 -17.29 -27.56
CA ARG A 349 2.38 -17.89 -28.78
C ARG A 349 1.33 -16.98 -29.41
N VAL A 350 0.46 -16.39 -28.59
CA VAL A 350 -0.58 -15.47 -29.04
C VAL A 350 0.04 -14.15 -29.50
N LEU A 351 0.88 -13.52 -28.69
CA LEU A 351 1.41 -12.19 -28.98
C LEU A 351 2.49 -12.15 -30.06
N ALA A 352 3.23 -13.24 -30.28
CA ALA A 352 4.25 -13.32 -31.34
C ALA A 352 3.66 -13.58 -32.74
N GLY A 353 2.38 -13.95 -32.83
CA GLY A 353 1.69 -14.17 -34.11
C GLY A 353 1.18 -12.90 -34.80
N ALA A 354 1.40 -11.71 -34.23
CA ALA A 354 0.88 -10.42 -34.70
C ALA A 354 1.87 -9.54 -35.47
N THR A 355 3.02 -10.08 -35.90
CA THR A 355 3.95 -9.34 -36.77
C THR A 355 3.75 -9.64 -38.24
#